data_AF-A0A4U5VT55-F1
#
_entry.id   AF-A0A4U5VT55-F1
#
_cell.length_a   1.000
_cell.length_b   1.000
_cell.length_c   1.000
_cell.angle_alpha   90.00
_cell.angle_beta   90.00
_cell.angle_gamma   90.00
#
_symmetry.space_group_name_H-M   'P 1'
#
loop_
_entity.id
_entity.type
_entity.pdbx_description
1 polymer ?
#
loop_
_entity_poly.entity_id
_entity_poly.type
_entity_poly.pdbx_seq_one_letter_code
_entity_poly.pdbx_strand_id
1 'polypeptide(L)'
;MILFRKFRVLILMVFLVACTMHIMIDLLPKLEKRAAGADSGDGGCQCAHHPGGESQGWGKQRARSAAEAGWPNKHTLRILQDFSNEPSSNLTSHSLEKITAAADRAESFRRMRPSAGKAEEHKPLIGDASGGRTVPAHGVSRLAALFEHPLYKVDLPPLTDDDTLFNVNNDIRFYPRAAGNQGWHNEEGNEEEDEFSPTGEVTAESYPNWLRFHIGINRYELYSRHNPVLDALLKDLVTQRVTSVAMKSGGTQLKLIMTFQNYGQALFKPMKQTREQETPPDFFYFSDFERHNAEIAAFHLDRILDFRRVPPVAGRLVNMTREIRDVTRDKKLWRTFFISPANNVCFYGECSYYCSTEHALCGKPDQIEGSLAAFLPDLNLAKRKTWRNPWRRSYHKRKKAEWEVDPDYCDEVKQTPPYDRGTRLLDIMDMTVFDFLMGNMDRHHYETFEKFGNDTFIIHLDNGRGFGKHSHDELSILVPLSQCCRSDI
;
A
#
# COMPACT_ATOMS: atom_id res chain seq x y z
N MET A 1 9.85 -28.02 -53.78
CA MET A 1 9.47 -26.58 -53.83
C MET A 1 7.97 -26.31 -54.07
N ILE A 2 7.23 -27.10 -54.87
CA ILE A 2 5.82 -26.82 -55.18
C ILE A 2 4.89 -26.89 -53.95
N LEU A 3 5.10 -27.87 -53.06
CA LEU A 3 4.28 -28.05 -51.84
C LEU A 3 4.27 -26.82 -50.92
N PHE A 4 5.45 -26.24 -50.66
CA PHE A 4 5.61 -25.04 -49.84
C PHE A 4 4.91 -23.80 -50.42
N ARG A 5 4.84 -23.67 -51.76
CA ARG A 5 4.07 -22.59 -52.40
C ARG A 5 2.57 -22.78 -52.19
N LYS A 6 2.05 -24.01 -52.35
CA LYS A 6 0.63 -24.32 -52.07
C LYS A 6 0.26 -24.06 -50.61
N PHE A 7 1.13 -24.43 -49.66
CA PHE A 7 0.89 -24.19 -48.23
C PHE A 7 0.84 -22.70 -47.87
N ARG A 8 1.76 -21.88 -48.42
CA ARG A 8 1.73 -20.42 -48.21
C ARG A 8 0.50 -19.74 -48.83
N VAL A 9 0.04 -20.21 -49.99
CA VAL A 9 -1.23 -19.73 -50.59
C VAL A 9 -2.42 -20.13 -49.73
N LEU A 10 -2.43 -21.33 -49.15
CA LEU A 10 -3.50 -21.76 -48.25
C LEU A 10 -3.58 -20.88 -46.99
N ILE A 11 -2.44 -20.57 -46.36
CA ILE A 11 -2.36 -19.67 -45.19
C ILE A 11 -2.86 -18.27 -45.55
N LEU A 12 -2.46 -17.73 -46.71
CA LEU A 12 -2.93 -16.42 -47.17
C LEU A 12 -4.45 -16.40 -47.42
N MET A 13 -5.03 -17.46 -47.97
CA MET A 13 -6.48 -17.58 -48.16
C MET A 13 -7.22 -17.67 -46.83
N VAL A 14 -6.73 -18.46 -45.86
CA VAL A 14 -7.30 -18.54 -44.50
C VAL A 14 -7.25 -17.17 -43.81
N PHE A 15 -6.13 -16.45 -43.93
CA PHE A 15 -5.98 -15.12 -43.34
C PHE A 15 -6.92 -14.09 -43.99
N LEU A 16 -7.08 -14.13 -45.31
CA LEU A 16 -8.04 -13.28 -46.03
C LEU A 16 -9.49 -13.55 -45.59
N VAL A 17 -9.89 -14.82 -45.44
CA VAL A 17 -11.23 -15.20 -44.96
C VAL A 17 -11.44 -14.76 -43.50
N ALA A 18 -10.43 -14.87 -42.64
CA ALA A 18 -10.51 -14.38 -41.27
C ALA A 18 -10.68 -12.84 -41.23
N CYS A 19 -9.92 -12.10 -42.05
CA CYS A 19 -10.07 -10.65 -42.17
C CYS A 19 -11.44 -10.24 -42.70
N THR A 20 -11.98 -10.90 -43.74
CA THR A 20 -13.32 -10.55 -44.25
C THR A 20 -14.44 -10.89 -43.27
N MET A 21 -14.32 -11.99 -42.52
CA MET A 21 -15.24 -12.34 -41.43
C MET A 21 -15.22 -11.27 -40.32
N HIS A 22 -14.05 -10.84 -39.85
CA HIS A 22 -13.96 -9.76 -38.85
C HIS A 22 -14.54 -8.44 -39.36
N ILE A 23 -14.24 -8.05 -40.61
CA ILE A 23 -14.79 -6.84 -41.23
C ILE A 23 -16.33 -6.92 -41.33
N MET A 24 -16.89 -8.09 -41.67
CA MET A 24 -18.34 -8.29 -41.69
C MET A 24 -18.96 -8.18 -40.29
N ILE A 25 -18.35 -8.82 -39.28
CA ILE A 25 -18.83 -8.78 -37.88
C ILE A 25 -18.79 -7.36 -37.30
N ASP A 26 -17.80 -6.53 -37.67
CA ASP A 26 -17.69 -5.14 -37.21
C ASP A 26 -18.57 -4.13 -37.97
N LEU A 27 -19.08 -4.50 -39.15
CA LEU A 27 -19.93 -3.67 -40.01
C LEU A 27 -21.42 -4.00 -39.90
N LEU A 28 -21.79 -5.27 -39.74
CA LEU A 28 -23.20 -5.70 -39.64
C LEU A 28 -23.97 -4.95 -38.52
N PRO A 29 -23.47 -4.82 -37.27
CA PRO A 29 -24.17 -4.08 -36.21
C PRO A 29 -24.30 -2.57 -36.49
N LYS A 30 -23.43 -2.01 -37.34
CA LYS A 30 -23.45 -0.59 -37.73
C LYS A 30 -24.41 -0.33 -38.89
N LEU A 31 -24.69 -1.35 -39.70
CA LEU A 31 -25.70 -1.30 -40.76
C LEU A 31 -27.10 -1.57 -40.22
N GLU A 32 -27.27 -2.52 -39.29
CA GLU A 32 -28.53 -2.73 -38.58
C GLU A 32 -28.95 -1.49 -37.79
N LYS A 33 -28.03 -0.84 -37.06
CA LYS A 33 -28.32 0.45 -36.38
C LYS A 33 -28.69 1.60 -37.32
N ARG A 34 -28.36 1.53 -38.62
CA ARG A 34 -28.80 2.52 -39.62
C ARG A 34 -30.13 2.15 -40.28
N ALA A 35 -30.40 0.85 -40.46
CA ALA A 35 -31.68 0.37 -40.98
C ALA A 35 -32.82 0.51 -39.95
N ALA A 36 -32.55 0.25 -38.66
CA ALA A 36 -33.52 0.37 -37.57
C ALA A 36 -33.76 1.83 -37.10
N GLY A 37 -33.06 2.82 -37.67
CA GLY A 37 -33.21 4.23 -37.34
C GLY A 37 -34.18 4.99 -38.24
N ALA A 38 -34.95 4.29 -39.08
CA ALA A 38 -35.73 4.89 -40.16
C ALA A 38 -37.13 4.28 -40.33
N ASP A 39 -37.83 3.94 -39.23
CA ASP A 39 -39.30 3.83 -39.25
C ASP A 39 -39.93 3.87 -37.84
N SER A 40 -40.38 5.06 -37.40
CA SER A 40 -41.56 5.29 -36.54
C SER A 40 -41.64 6.76 -36.09
N GLY A 41 -42.71 7.48 -36.45
CA GLY A 41 -43.14 8.69 -35.73
C GLY A 41 -43.69 8.36 -34.33
N ASP A 42 -44.11 9.31 -33.50
CA ASP A 42 -44.57 10.68 -33.77
C ASP A 42 -44.52 11.55 -32.48
N GLY A 43 -44.63 12.87 -32.61
CA GLY A 43 -45.07 13.79 -31.54
C GLY A 43 -44.01 14.69 -30.86
N GLY A 44 -43.93 15.97 -31.26
CA GLY A 44 -43.26 17.03 -30.47
C GLY A 44 -42.75 18.24 -31.26
N CYS A 45 -43.50 19.34 -31.26
CA CYS A 45 -43.27 20.55 -32.08
C CYS A 45 -42.24 21.56 -31.53
N GLN A 46 -41.49 22.21 -32.44
CA GLN A 46 -41.09 23.66 -32.48
C GLN A 46 -40.19 24.20 -31.32
N CYS A 47 -39.32 25.22 -31.42
CA CYS A 47 -38.75 26.13 -32.46
C CYS A 47 -37.56 26.90 -31.78
N ALA A 48 -36.63 27.67 -32.38
CA ALA A 48 -36.21 27.99 -33.77
C ALA A 48 -34.85 28.78 -33.73
N HIS A 49 -34.48 29.45 -34.85
CA HIS A 49 -33.48 30.54 -35.03
C HIS A 49 -31.99 30.25 -35.33
N HIS A 50 -31.67 30.50 -36.61
CA HIS A 50 -30.42 30.83 -37.31
C HIS A 50 -29.89 32.27 -36.99
N PRO A 51 -28.82 32.82 -37.65
CA PRO A 51 -27.63 32.24 -38.31
C PRO A 51 -26.30 33.02 -38.06
N GLY A 52 -25.18 32.60 -38.70
CA GLY A 52 -24.26 33.57 -39.35
C GLY A 52 -22.74 33.28 -39.30
N GLY A 53 -22.05 33.49 -40.44
CA GLY A 53 -20.61 33.83 -40.48
C GLY A 53 -19.69 32.87 -41.25
N GLU A 54 -19.40 33.18 -42.52
CA GLU A 54 -18.37 32.51 -43.33
C GLU A 54 -16.94 33.04 -43.04
N SER A 55 -15.89 32.24 -43.30
CA SER A 55 -14.75 32.69 -44.13
C SER A 55 -13.77 31.56 -44.47
N GLN A 56 -13.12 31.73 -45.63
CA GLN A 56 -12.38 30.72 -46.38
C GLN A 56 -11.03 30.34 -45.75
N GLY A 57 -10.63 29.07 -45.92
CA GLY A 57 -9.27 28.60 -45.66
C GLY A 57 -8.40 28.64 -46.92
N TRP A 58 -7.08 28.79 -46.72
CA TRP A 58 -6.07 28.59 -47.77
C TRP A 58 -4.99 27.66 -47.24
N GLY A 59 -4.77 26.51 -47.88
CA GLY A 59 -3.79 25.52 -47.43
C GLY A 59 -3.27 24.65 -48.58
N LYS A 60 -1.97 24.77 -48.88
CA LYS A 60 -1.29 23.90 -49.83
C LYS A 60 0.07 23.46 -49.26
N GLN A 61 0.16 22.17 -48.92
CA GLN A 61 1.39 21.39 -48.71
C GLN A 61 2.30 21.84 -47.53
N ARG A 62 3.01 20.96 -46.82
CA ARG A 62 3.60 19.68 -47.23
C ARG A 62 3.74 18.73 -46.01
N ALA A 63 3.86 17.42 -46.28
CA ALA A 63 3.83 16.37 -45.26
C ALA A 63 5.05 16.33 -44.31
N ARG A 64 4.83 15.83 -43.08
CA ARG A 64 5.78 14.98 -42.35
C ARG A 64 5.06 14.03 -41.38
N SER A 65 5.60 12.82 -41.34
CA SER A 65 5.22 11.61 -40.59
C SER A 65 4.79 11.81 -39.12
N ALA A 66 3.80 11.01 -38.71
CA ALA A 66 3.42 10.84 -37.30
C ALA A 66 4.54 10.20 -36.48
N ALA A 67 4.66 10.62 -35.21
CA ALA A 67 5.47 9.99 -34.19
C ALA A 67 4.58 9.67 -32.97
N GLU A 68 4.83 8.54 -32.34
CA GLU A 68 3.99 7.97 -31.29
C GLU A 68 4.02 8.79 -29.99
N ALA A 69 2.96 8.69 -29.20
CA ALA A 69 2.84 9.32 -27.89
C ALA A 69 3.73 8.61 -26.84
N GLY A 70 5.02 8.91 -26.86
CA GLY A 70 6.01 8.40 -25.91
C GLY A 70 5.95 9.08 -24.53
N TRP A 71 6.26 8.31 -23.49
CA TRP A 71 6.47 8.77 -22.11
C TRP A 71 7.54 9.87 -22.00
N PRO A 72 7.54 10.69 -20.92
CA PRO A 72 8.50 11.78 -20.75
C PRO A 72 9.95 11.28 -20.78
N ASN A 73 10.77 12.03 -21.51
CA ASN A 73 12.14 11.65 -21.86
C ASN A 73 13.06 11.59 -20.63
N LYS A 74 14.12 10.76 -20.66
CA LYS A 74 15.07 10.56 -19.54
C LYS A 74 15.68 11.87 -18.99
N HIS A 75 15.72 12.91 -19.82
CA HIS A 75 16.19 14.24 -19.42
C HIS A 75 15.30 14.93 -18.37
N THR A 76 14.01 14.65 -18.33
CA THR A 76 13.07 15.24 -17.34
C THR A 76 13.28 14.66 -15.95
N LEU A 77 13.79 13.42 -15.84
CA LEU A 77 14.17 12.81 -14.56
C LEU A 77 15.47 13.41 -13.99
N ARG A 78 16.44 13.78 -14.85
CA ARG A 78 17.64 14.51 -14.42
C ARG A 78 17.33 15.87 -13.80
N ILE A 79 16.36 16.60 -14.34
CA ILE A 79 15.98 17.92 -13.82
C ILE A 79 15.41 17.84 -12.38
N LEU A 80 14.83 16.69 -11.98
CA LEU A 80 14.41 16.44 -10.60
C LEU A 80 15.57 16.01 -9.68
N GLN A 81 16.73 15.62 -10.23
CA GLN A 81 17.93 15.24 -9.47
C GLN A 81 18.74 16.48 -9.02
N ASP A 82 18.78 17.54 -9.84
CA ASP A 82 19.61 18.72 -9.57
C ASP A 82 19.15 19.53 -8.33
N PHE A 83 17.88 19.39 -7.90
CA PHE A 83 17.36 20.03 -6.68
C PHE A 83 17.58 19.24 -5.38
N SER A 84 18.20 18.05 -5.42
CA SER A 84 18.48 17.22 -4.24
C SER A 84 19.95 17.21 -3.79
N ASN A 85 20.83 17.97 -4.45
CA ASN A 85 22.26 18.04 -4.12
C ASN A 85 22.69 19.47 -3.76
N GLU A 86 22.25 19.98 -2.61
CA GLU A 86 22.98 21.04 -1.89
C GLU A 86 23.63 20.49 -0.61
N PRO A 87 24.96 20.61 -0.42
CA PRO A 87 25.63 20.17 0.79
C PRO A 87 25.75 21.30 1.82
N SER A 88 24.90 21.29 2.84
CA SER A 88 25.09 22.08 4.07
C SER A 88 24.50 21.32 5.28
N SER A 89 25.04 21.36 6.49
CA SER A 89 26.39 21.78 6.94
C SER A 89 26.71 21.05 8.26
N ASN A 90 27.99 21.01 8.68
CA ASN A 90 28.38 20.37 9.94
C ASN A 90 27.75 21.07 11.15
N LEU A 91 26.79 20.42 11.81
CA LEU A 91 26.29 20.82 13.13
C LEU A 91 26.30 19.63 14.09
N THR A 92 27.32 19.59 14.95
CA THR A 92 27.38 18.69 16.10
C THR A 92 26.42 19.18 17.18
N SER A 93 25.25 18.54 17.32
CA SER A 93 24.37 18.74 18.46
C SER A 93 24.71 17.73 19.57
N HIS A 94 25.24 18.25 20.68
CA HIS A 94 25.46 17.43 21.88
C HIS A 94 24.11 17.07 22.52
N SER A 95 23.76 15.79 22.51
CA SER A 95 22.72 15.24 23.38
C SER A 95 23.20 15.30 24.84
N LEU A 96 22.40 15.90 25.72
CA LEU A 96 22.71 16.03 27.14
C LEU A 96 21.73 15.15 27.93
N GLU A 97 22.07 13.86 28.01
CA GLU A 97 21.36 12.94 28.88
C GLU A 97 21.62 13.25 30.36
N LYS A 98 20.56 13.09 31.15
CA LYS A 98 20.44 13.53 32.53
C LYS A 98 21.14 12.56 33.49
N ILE A 99 22.35 12.88 33.92
CA ILE A 99 23.04 12.18 35.02
C ILE A 99 22.82 12.94 36.35
N THR A 100 22.41 12.20 37.38
CA THR A 100 22.20 12.70 38.74
C THR A 100 23.49 12.70 39.56
N ALA A 101 23.92 13.86 40.05
CA ALA A 101 24.83 14.01 41.18
C ALA A 101 24.57 15.36 41.89
N ALA A 102 24.90 15.44 43.17
CA ALA A 102 24.51 16.54 44.07
C ALA A 102 25.61 17.59 44.32
N ALA A 103 25.22 18.61 45.10
CA ALA A 103 26.02 19.62 45.82
C ALA A 103 26.23 21.00 45.17
N ASP A 104 25.59 21.99 45.81
CA ASP A 104 26.02 23.35 46.14
C ASP A 104 26.87 24.18 45.16
N ARG A 105 26.28 25.29 44.68
CA ARG A 105 26.61 26.64 45.21
C ARG A 105 25.58 27.70 44.85
N ALA A 106 25.49 28.73 45.69
CA ALA A 106 24.59 29.86 45.54
C ALA A 106 25.28 31.08 44.91
N GLU A 107 24.49 31.93 44.24
CA GLU A 107 24.53 33.42 44.18
C GLU A 107 23.68 33.86 42.97
N SER A 108 22.40 34.24 43.14
CA SER A 108 21.93 35.59 43.48
C SER A 108 22.39 36.71 42.52
N PHE A 109 21.52 37.13 41.60
CA PHE A 109 21.42 38.55 41.24
C PHE A 109 19.98 38.97 40.89
N ARG A 110 19.71 40.27 41.03
CA ARG A 110 18.36 40.85 41.21
C ARG A 110 17.67 41.28 39.92
N ARG A 111 16.40 40.85 39.79
CA ARG A 111 15.18 41.70 39.73
C ARG A 111 15.24 42.99 38.89
N MET A 112 14.48 43.05 37.80
CA MET A 112 13.74 44.26 37.42
C MET A 112 12.45 43.93 36.63
N ARG A 113 11.35 44.58 37.02
CA ARG A 113 10.02 44.55 36.37
C ARG A 113 9.37 45.92 36.58
N PRO A 114 8.89 46.56 35.51
CA PRO A 114 7.62 47.31 35.52
C PRO A 114 6.80 46.99 34.25
N SER A 115 5.53 47.35 34.08
CA SER A 115 4.42 47.68 34.99
C SER A 115 3.10 47.38 34.21
N ALA A 116 1.94 47.46 34.86
CA ALA A 116 0.66 47.01 34.30
C ALA A 116 0.09 47.87 33.15
N GLY A 117 -0.66 47.23 32.25
CA GLY A 117 -1.54 47.84 31.25
C GLY A 117 -2.79 46.96 31.07
N LYS A 118 -3.97 47.60 31.05
CA LYS A 118 -5.32 47.02 31.28
C LYS A 118 -5.75 45.85 30.37
N ALA A 119 -6.74 45.11 30.86
CA ALA A 119 -7.40 43.98 30.19
C ALA A 119 -8.59 44.41 29.31
N GLU A 120 -8.90 43.58 28.31
CA GLU A 120 -10.26 43.32 27.81
C GLU A 120 -10.48 41.80 27.66
N GLU A 121 -11.73 41.36 27.68
CA GLU A 121 -12.11 39.96 27.91
C GLU A 121 -12.13 39.10 26.63
N HIS A 122 -11.46 37.96 26.67
CA HIS A 122 -11.86 36.79 25.88
C HIS A 122 -11.82 35.54 26.76
N LYS A 123 -12.99 34.93 27.00
CA LYS A 123 -13.15 33.69 27.78
C LYS A 123 -12.59 32.48 27.01
N PRO A 124 -11.66 31.70 27.59
CA PRO A 124 -11.39 30.34 27.13
C PRO A 124 -12.40 29.37 27.75
N LEU A 125 -13.13 28.62 26.92
CA LEU A 125 -14.09 27.58 27.34
C LEU A 125 -13.39 26.23 27.59
N ILE A 126 -12.44 26.17 28.53
CA ILE A 126 -11.97 24.91 29.13
C ILE A 126 -11.81 25.12 30.63
N GLY A 127 -12.56 24.36 31.45
CA GLY A 127 -12.47 24.42 32.90
C GLY A 127 -11.32 23.57 33.43
N ASP A 128 -10.35 24.20 34.09
CA ASP A 128 -9.29 23.53 34.85
C ASP A 128 -9.87 22.78 36.06
N ALA A 129 -10.12 21.48 35.90
CA ALA A 129 -10.44 20.58 37.00
C ALA A 129 -9.16 20.20 37.78
N SER A 130 -8.54 21.17 38.44
CA SER A 130 -7.37 21.01 39.32
C SER A 130 -7.74 20.35 40.66
N GLY A 131 -8.35 19.16 40.60
CA GLY A 131 -8.71 18.31 41.73
C GLY A 131 -7.59 17.32 42.08
N GLY A 132 -6.51 17.81 42.69
CA GLY A 132 -5.32 17.01 43.00
C GLY A 132 -5.57 15.85 43.97
N ARG A 133 -5.73 14.63 43.45
CA ARG A 133 -5.33 13.40 44.13
C ARG A 133 -4.00 12.92 43.54
N THR A 134 -2.90 13.27 44.19
CA THR A 134 -1.59 12.66 43.97
C THR A 134 -1.59 11.22 44.48
N VAL A 135 -2.23 10.33 43.72
CA VAL A 135 -1.94 8.89 43.84
C VAL A 135 -0.47 8.71 43.43
N PRO A 136 0.37 8.04 44.24
CA PRO A 136 1.72 7.72 43.82
C PRO A 136 1.64 6.75 42.63
N ALA A 137 1.90 7.27 41.44
CA ALA A 137 1.86 6.50 40.20
C ALA A 137 3.04 5.53 40.16
N HIS A 138 2.87 4.35 40.75
CA HIS A 138 3.77 3.21 40.60
C HIS A 138 3.77 2.73 39.13
N GLY A 139 4.66 3.29 38.31
CA GLY A 139 5.31 2.61 37.19
C GLY A 139 4.48 2.02 36.05
N VAL A 140 3.15 2.19 35.98
CA VAL A 140 2.34 1.60 34.91
C VAL A 140 2.67 2.24 33.55
N SER A 141 2.97 1.39 32.56
CA SER A 141 3.21 1.82 31.18
C SER A 141 1.95 2.44 30.56
N ARG A 142 2.08 3.57 29.85
CA ARG A 142 0.96 4.20 29.12
C ARG A 142 0.30 3.24 28.13
N LEU A 143 1.07 2.35 27.50
CA LEU A 143 0.54 1.37 26.56
C LEU A 143 -0.26 0.26 27.26
N ALA A 144 0.15 -0.14 28.47
CA ALA A 144 -0.63 -1.06 29.29
C ALA A 144 -1.95 -0.41 29.74
N ALA A 145 -1.88 0.84 30.23
CA ALA A 145 -3.06 1.61 30.61
C ALA A 145 -4.06 1.82 29.45
N LEU A 146 -3.58 1.91 28.20
CA LEU A 146 -4.44 1.96 27.01
C LEU A 146 -5.26 0.67 26.86
N PHE A 147 -4.61 -0.50 26.83
CA PHE A 147 -5.30 -1.79 26.69
C PHE A 147 -6.07 -2.21 27.95
N GLU A 148 -5.79 -1.62 29.10
CA GLU A 148 -6.61 -1.77 30.31
C GLU A 148 -7.90 -0.93 30.27
N HIS A 149 -8.00 0.08 29.39
CA HIS A 149 -9.14 0.97 29.30
C HIS A 149 -10.40 0.25 28.76
N PRO A 150 -11.62 0.53 29.27
CA PRO A 150 -12.84 -0.19 28.86
C PRO A 150 -13.14 -0.18 27.35
N LEU A 151 -12.73 0.87 26.63
CA LEU A 151 -12.89 0.94 25.17
C LEU A 151 -12.11 -0.15 24.42
N TYR A 152 -11.02 -0.67 25.00
CA TYR A 152 -10.21 -1.77 24.46
C TYR A 152 -10.64 -3.14 25.04
N LYS A 153 -11.80 -3.19 25.71
CA LYS A 153 -12.39 -4.41 26.29
C LYS A 153 -13.77 -4.72 25.71
N VAL A 154 -14.11 -4.11 24.58
CA VAL A 154 -15.29 -4.48 23.80
C VAL A 154 -14.98 -5.80 23.08
N ASP A 155 -15.82 -6.80 23.33
CA ASP A 155 -15.78 -8.11 22.70
C ASP A 155 -16.40 -8.08 21.30
N LEU A 156 -15.96 -9.00 20.44
CA LEU A 156 -16.56 -9.21 19.12
C LEU A 156 -17.88 -9.99 19.23
N PRO A 157 -18.75 -9.92 18.20
CA PRO A 157 -19.87 -10.85 18.07
C PRO A 157 -19.37 -12.32 18.12
N PRO A 158 -20.14 -13.26 18.69
CA PRO A 158 -19.79 -14.67 18.69
C PRO A 158 -19.59 -15.19 17.25
N LEU A 159 -18.43 -15.79 16.99
CA LEU A 159 -18.06 -16.28 15.66
C LEU A 159 -18.83 -17.57 15.33
N THR A 160 -19.33 -17.64 14.09
CA THR A 160 -19.85 -18.86 13.46
C THR A 160 -18.82 -19.45 12.47
N ASP A 161 -19.10 -20.64 11.93
CA ASP A 161 -18.23 -21.27 10.92
C ASP A 161 -18.05 -20.39 9.66
N ASP A 162 -19.06 -19.59 9.30
CA ASP A 162 -19.04 -18.65 8.17
C ASP A 162 -18.22 -17.38 8.47
N ASP A 163 -17.85 -17.15 9.73
CA ASP A 163 -17.04 -16.01 10.17
C ASP A 163 -15.55 -16.36 10.31
N THR A 164 -15.17 -17.63 10.20
CA THR A 164 -13.77 -18.07 10.19
C THR A 164 -13.23 -18.08 8.75
N LEU A 165 -11.97 -17.69 8.51
CA LEU A 165 -11.43 -17.75 7.14
C LEU A 165 -11.19 -19.19 6.70
N PHE A 166 -10.63 -20.02 7.59
CA PHE A 166 -10.31 -21.43 7.37
C PHE A 166 -10.97 -22.34 8.41
N ASN A 167 -11.55 -23.45 7.97
CA ASN A 167 -12.04 -24.47 8.89
C ASN A 167 -10.94 -25.50 9.18
N VAL A 168 -10.47 -25.50 10.44
CA VAL A 168 -9.31 -26.27 10.93
C VAL A 168 -9.37 -27.76 10.58
N ASN A 169 -10.57 -28.35 10.51
CA ASN A 169 -10.75 -29.78 10.25
C ASN A 169 -10.67 -30.18 8.77
N ASN A 170 -10.92 -29.26 7.84
CA ASN A 170 -10.94 -29.55 6.39
C ASN A 170 -9.78 -28.89 5.64
N ASP A 171 -9.38 -27.68 6.03
CA ASP A 171 -8.53 -26.80 5.21
C ASP A 171 -7.03 -26.85 5.56
N ILE A 172 -6.61 -27.59 6.59
CA ILE A 172 -5.20 -27.61 7.04
C ILE A 172 -4.35 -28.69 6.34
N ARG A 173 -4.94 -29.60 5.57
CA ARG A 173 -4.20 -30.61 4.77
C ARG A 173 -3.36 -30.02 3.62
N PHE A 174 -3.33 -28.71 3.44
CA PHE A 174 -2.88 -28.05 2.21
C PHE A 174 -1.37 -27.76 2.10
N TYR A 175 -0.64 -27.67 3.22
CA TYR A 175 0.72 -27.11 3.19
C TYR A 175 1.90 -28.02 2.78
N PRO A 176 1.84 -29.37 2.80
CA PRO A 176 2.92 -30.18 2.23
C PRO A 176 3.01 -30.08 0.70
N ARG A 177 1.87 -30.04 0.00
CA ARG A 177 1.82 -30.12 -1.47
C ARG A 177 1.82 -28.76 -2.17
N ALA A 178 1.28 -27.71 -1.54
CA ALA A 178 1.24 -26.38 -2.16
C ALA A 178 2.62 -25.70 -2.23
N ALA A 179 3.52 -25.99 -1.28
CA ALA A 179 4.88 -25.47 -1.28
C ALA A 179 5.76 -26.05 -2.41
N GLY A 180 5.44 -27.25 -2.90
CA GLY A 180 6.20 -27.94 -3.95
C GLY A 180 5.75 -27.62 -5.39
N ASN A 181 4.63 -26.93 -5.60
CA ASN A 181 4.05 -26.79 -6.95
C ASN A 181 3.44 -25.41 -7.25
N GLN A 182 4.29 -24.37 -7.28
CA GLN A 182 4.04 -23.18 -8.08
C GLN A 182 4.86 -23.26 -9.38
N GLY A 183 4.16 -23.19 -10.52
CA GLY A 183 4.65 -23.64 -11.81
C GLY A 183 5.95 -22.99 -12.31
N TRP A 184 7.07 -23.67 -12.06
CA TRP A 184 8.29 -23.58 -12.87
C TRP A 184 8.46 -24.92 -13.58
N HIS A 185 7.91 -25.04 -14.79
CA HIS A 185 8.32 -26.11 -15.69
C HIS A 185 9.79 -25.91 -16.06
N ASN A 186 10.67 -26.71 -15.45
CA ASN A 186 11.93 -27.11 -16.04
C ASN A 186 11.89 -28.63 -16.21
N GLU A 187 12.26 -29.09 -17.40
CA GLU A 187 12.77 -30.45 -17.56
C GLU A 187 14.11 -30.58 -16.80
N GLU A 188 14.56 -31.82 -16.59
CA GLU A 188 15.77 -32.20 -15.85
C GLU A 188 15.64 -32.06 -14.32
N GLY A 189 15.42 -33.21 -13.68
CA GLY A 189 15.15 -33.30 -12.24
C GLY A 189 16.40 -33.48 -11.38
N ASN A 190 16.20 -33.32 -10.08
CA ASN A 190 16.96 -34.03 -9.05
C ASN A 190 16.04 -34.23 -7.84
N GLU A 191 15.74 -35.48 -7.50
CA GLU A 191 14.80 -35.84 -6.43
C GLU A 191 15.54 -35.90 -5.09
N GLU A 192 15.48 -34.82 -4.31
CA GLU A 192 15.76 -34.83 -2.87
C GLU A 192 14.60 -34.10 -2.16
N GLU A 193 13.46 -34.77 -2.07
CA GLU A 193 12.32 -34.34 -1.26
C GLU A 193 12.57 -34.72 0.21
N ASP A 194 13.05 -33.76 1.02
CA ASP A 194 13.00 -33.87 2.48
C ASP A 194 11.52 -33.81 2.94
N GLU A 195 10.87 -34.96 2.90
CA GLU A 195 9.46 -35.15 3.27
C GLU A 195 9.26 -34.87 4.76
N PHE A 196 8.68 -33.72 5.11
CA PHE A 196 8.25 -33.42 6.48
C PHE A 196 7.06 -34.33 6.85
N SER A 197 7.36 -35.51 7.38
CA SER A 197 6.42 -36.48 7.94
C SER A 197 6.29 -36.30 9.46
N PRO A 198 5.29 -35.57 9.98
CA PRO A 198 5.04 -35.50 11.41
C PRO A 198 4.38 -36.80 11.90
N THR A 199 5.18 -37.70 12.47
CA THR A 199 4.68 -38.86 13.21
C THR A 199 4.13 -38.44 14.57
N GLY A 200 2.88 -38.00 14.61
CA GLY A 200 2.14 -37.64 15.82
C GLY A 200 0.82 -36.92 15.52
N GLU A 201 -0.12 -36.90 16.47
CA GLU A 201 -1.33 -36.08 16.35
C GLU A 201 -0.94 -34.59 16.41
N VAL A 202 -0.94 -33.92 15.24
CA VAL A 202 -0.56 -32.52 15.11
C VAL A 202 -1.67 -31.63 15.67
N THR A 203 -1.53 -31.22 16.93
CA THR A 203 -2.44 -30.25 17.55
C THR A 203 -2.28 -28.87 16.93
N ALA A 204 -3.35 -28.07 16.87
CA ALA A 204 -3.33 -26.76 16.23
C ALA A 204 -2.36 -25.75 16.87
N GLU A 205 -1.91 -26.00 18.10
CA GLU A 205 -0.93 -25.18 18.82
C GLU A 205 0.51 -25.40 18.34
N SER A 206 0.79 -26.55 17.73
CA SER A 206 2.12 -26.90 17.21
C SER A 206 2.44 -26.28 15.83
N TYR A 207 1.47 -25.63 15.18
CA TYR A 207 1.68 -24.97 13.89
C TYR A 207 2.58 -23.74 14.01
N PRO A 208 3.38 -23.42 12.96
CA PRO A 208 4.17 -22.19 12.89
C PRO A 208 3.32 -20.93 13.14
N ASN A 209 3.92 -19.89 13.72
CA ASN A 209 3.19 -18.67 14.11
C ASN A 209 2.48 -17.99 12.92
N TRP A 210 3.04 -18.06 11.71
CA TRP A 210 2.39 -17.52 10.50
C TRP A 210 1.10 -18.27 10.14
N LEU A 211 1.06 -19.60 10.33
CA LEU A 211 -0.13 -20.42 10.06
C LEU A 211 -1.17 -20.23 11.15
N ARG A 212 -0.73 -20.11 12.42
CA ARG A 212 -1.59 -19.74 13.55
C ARG A 212 -2.19 -18.34 13.41
N PHE A 213 -1.47 -17.41 12.76
CA PHE A 213 -2.02 -16.12 12.33
C PHE A 213 -3.07 -16.30 11.22
N HIS A 214 -2.79 -17.08 10.16
CA HIS A 214 -3.73 -17.32 9.06
C HIS A 214 -5.07 -17.92 9.50
N ILE A 215 -5.06 -18.94 10.38
CA ILE A 215 -6.29 -19.55 10.92
C ILE A 215 -7.03 -18.64 11.91
N GLY A 216 -6.36 -17.62 12.47
CA GLY A 216 -6.97 -16.65 13.38
C GLY A 216 -7.74 -15.52 12.69
N ILE A 217 -7.64 -15.41 11.37
CA ILE A 217 -8.37 -14.39 10.59
C ILE A 217 -9.86 -14.73 10.58
N ASN A 218 -10.69 -13.77 10.98
CA ASN A 218 -12.15 -13.88 11.01
C ASN A 218 -12.83 -12.69 10.31
N ARG A 219 -14.16 -12.65 10.28
CA ARG A 219 -14.96 -11.59 9.61
C ARG A 219 -14.65 -10.16 10.08
N TYR A 220 -14.23 -9.98 11.33
CA TYR A 220 -14.18 -8.68 11.99
C TYR A 220 -12.76 -8.13 12.18
N GLU A 221 -11.75 -9.01 12.26
CA GLU A 221 -10.36 -8.64 12.53
C GLU A 221 -9.37 -9.56 11.81
N LEU A 222 -8.18 -9.03 11.53
CA LEU A 222 -7.07 -9.79 10.98
C LEU A 222 -6.29 -10.57 12.06
N TYR A 223 -6.34 -10.11 13.32
CA TYR A 223 -5.73 -10.75 14.47
C TYR A 223 -6.37 -10.23 15.77
N SER A 224 -6.52 -11.09 16.78
CA SER A 224 -7.14 -10.68 18.05
C SER A 224 -6.26 -9.76 18.91
N ARG A 225 -6.92 -8.88 19.67
CA ARG A 225 -6.31 -7.87 20.55
C ARG A 225 -5.32 -8.48 21.57
N HIS A 226 -5.63 -9.68 22.06
CA HIS A 226 -4.81 -10.43 23.02
C HIS A 226 -4.25 -11.73 22.42
N ASN A 227 -3.84 -11.70 21.14
CA ASN A 227 -3.30 -12.87 20.47
C ASN A 227 -1.85 -13.18 20.91
N PRO A 228 -1.56 -14.30 21.62
CA PRO A 228 -0.20 -14.67 22.01
C PRO A 228 0.71 -15.02 20.82
N VAL A 229 0.13 -15.30 19.65
CA VAL A 229 0.86 -15.59 18.41
C VAL A 229 1.47 -14.32 17.81
N LEU A 230 0.87 -13.15 18.03
CA LEU A 230 1.25 -11.92 17.33
C LEU A 230 2.69 -11.50 17.63
N ASP A 231 3.05 -11.41 18.90
CA ASP A 231 4.40 -11.00 19.30
C ASP A 231 5.44 -12.09 18.98
N ALA A 232 5.04 -13.36 18.93
CA ALA A 232 5.87 -14.47 18.45
C ALA A 232 6.12 -14.41 16.93
N LEU A 233 5.10 -14.09 16.12
CA LEU A 233 5.22 -13.88 14.69
C LEU A 233 6.11 -12.66 14.36
N LEU A 234 5.96 -11.56 15.10
CA LEU A 234 6.84 -10.40 14.96
C LEU A 234 8.30 -10.77 15.25
N LYS A 235 8.55 -11.61 16.27
CA LYS A 235 9.90 -12.15 16.56
C LYS A 235 10.41 -13.06 15.45
N ASP A 236 9.57 -13.94 14.89
CA ASP A 236 9.94 -14.79 13.75
C ASP A 236 10.40 -13.94 12.55
N LEU A 237 9.67 -12.88 12.20
CA LEU A 237 10.06 -11.97 11.10
C LEU A 237 11.46 -11.37 11.33
N VAL A 238 11.79 -10.98 12.56
CA VAL A 238 13.12 -10.44 12.91
C VAL A 238 14.22 -11.50 12.87
N THR A 239 13.99 -12.69 13.44
CA THR A 239 15.08 -13.63 13.75
C THR A 239 15.16 -14.86 12.83
N GLN A 240 14.07 -15.23 12.16
CA GLN A 240 14.01 -16.50 11.44
C GLN A 240 14.91 -16.49 10.20
N ARG A 241 15.56 -17.62 9.92
CA ARG A 241 16.48 -17.75 8.79
C ARG A 241 15.74 -17.61 7.45
N VAL A 242 16.21 -16.71 6.59
CA VAL A 242 15.78 -16.61 5.19
C VAL A 242 16.39 -17.76 4.39
N THR A 243 15.58 -18.46 3.60
CA THR A 243 15.98 -19.61 2.78
C THR A 243 15.87 -19.35 1.28
N SER A 244 14.98 -18.45 0.86
CA SER A 244 14.82 -18.05 -0.54
C SER A 244 14.32 -16.62 -0.64
N VAL A 245 14.78 -15.89 -1.65
CA VAL A 245 14.27 -14.55 -2.00
C VAL A 245 13.90 -14.47 -3.47
N ALA A 246 12.75 -13.87 -3.77
CA ALA A 246 12.31 -13.54 -5.13
C ALA A 246 11.85 -12.08 -5.20
N MET A 247 11.88 -11.48 -6.39
CA MET A 247 11.35 -10.13 -6.60
C MET A 247 9.87 -10.19 -6.97
N LYS A 248 9.04 -9.32 -6.39
CA LYS A 248 7.62 -9.24 -6.77
C LYS A 248 7.48 -8.58 -8.15
N SER A 249 6.99 -9.34 -9.13
CA SER A 249 6.73 -8.84 -10.47
C SER A 249 5.62 -7.78 -10.49
N GLY A 250 5.72 -6.83 -11.43
CA GLY A 250 4.70 -5.81 -11.70
C GLY A 250 4.49 -4.77 -10.61
N GLY A 251 5.38 -4.66 -9.61
CA GLY A 251 5.31 -3.63 -8.57
C GLY A 251 5.71 -2.23 -9.07
N THR A 252 5.08 -1.20 -8.51
CA THR A 252 5.47 0.20 -8.75
C THR A 252 6.89 0.46 -8.26
N GLN A 253 7.20 0.07 -7.03
CA GLN A 253 8.54 0.15 -6.43
C GLN A 253 9.05 -1.25 -6.04
N LEU A 254 10.34 -1.34 -5.71
CA LEU A 254 10.99 -2.60 -5.36
C LEU A 254 10.36 -3.22 -4.10
N LYS A 255 9.83 -4.43 -4.25
CA LYS A 255 9.32 -5.28 -3.16
C LYS A 255 9.88 -6.68 -3.36
N LEU A 256 10.48 -7.27 -2.32
CA LEU A 256 10.97 -8.65 -2.36
C LEU A 256 10.04 -9.56 -1.56
N ILE A 257 9.97 -10.83 -1.94
CA ILE A 257 9.30 -11.89 -1.20
C ILE A 257 10.39 -12.72 -0.55
N MET A 258 10.43 -12.74 0.77
CA MET A 258 11.35 -13.57 1.55
C MET A 258 10.61 -14.80 2.05
N THR A 259 11.15 -15.99 1.80
CA THR A 259 10.70 -17.26 2.37
C THR A 259 11.64 -17.67 3.49
N PHE A 260 11.06 -18.14 4.59
CA PHE A 260 11.77 -18.52 5.81
C PHE A 260 11.91 -20.04 5.96
N GLN A 261 12.78 -20.47 6.88
CA GLN A 261 13.01 -21.89 7.18
C GLN A 261 11.75 -22.65 7.67
N ASN A 262 10.78 -21.97 8.29
CA ASN A 262 9.48 -22.54 8.68
C ASN A 262 8.41 -22.39 7.59
N TYR A 263 8.79 -22.27 6.32
CA TYR A 263 7.95 -22.09 5.12
C TYR A 263 7.10 -20.81 5.08
N GLY A 264 7.10 -20.00 6.15
CA GLY A 264 6.43 -18.70 6.18
C GLY A 264 7.04 -17.73 5.18
N GLN A 265 6.23 -16.76 4.73
CA GLN A 265 6.67 -15.73 3.80
C GLN A 265 6.42 -14.32 4.35
N ALA A 266 7.25 -13.37 3.93
CA ALA A 266 7.06 -11.96 4.20
C ALA A 266 7.41 -11.08 2.98
N LEU A 267 6.70 -9.97 2.87
CA LEU A 267 6.97 -8.91 1.90
C LEU A 267 8.02 -7.97 2.49
N PHE A 268 9.21 -7.96 1.91
CA PHE A 268 10.30 -7.09 2.29
C PHE A 268 10.26 -5.77 1.51
N LYS A 269 10.24 -4.65 2.23
CA LYS A 269 10.45 -3.30 1.66
C LYS A 269 11.73 -2.70 2.25
N PRO A 270 12.75 -2.39 1.43
CA PRO A 270 14.01 -1.85 1.92
C PRO A 270 13.92 -0.37 2.32
N MET A 271 14.92 0.09 3.07
CA MET A 271 15.17 1.51 3.31
C MET A 271 15.48 2.26 2.00
N LYS A 272 14.55 3.11 1.55
CA LYS A 272 14.73 4.02 0.40
C LYS A 272 15.10 5.46 0.77
N GLN A 273 14.84 5.88 2.01
CA GLN A 273 14.97 7.26 2.50
C GLN A 273 15.46 7.24 3.95
N THR A 274 16.19 8.27 4.40
CA THR A 274 16.61 8.38 5.81
C THR A 274 15.46 8.82 6.72
N ARG A 275 15.70 8.87 8.04
CA ARG A 275 14.64 9.12 9.04
C ARG A 275 14.30 10.61 9.15
N GLU A 276 15.26 11.46 8.87
CA GLU A 276 15.25 12.92 9.01
C GLU A 276 14.83 13.63 7.71
N GLN A 277 14.75 12.89 6.60
CA GLN A 277 14.35 13.42 5.30
C GLN A 277 12.81 13.47 5.20
N GLU A 278 12.26 14.63 4.88
CA GLU A 278 10.88 14.75 4.40
C GLU A 278 10.81 14.59 2.87
N THR A 279 9.69 14.08 2.35
CA THR A 279 9.38 14.07 0.93
C THR A 279 9.25 15.51 0.43
N PRO A 280 9.87 15.92 -0.69
CA PRO A 280 9.80 17.30 -1.16
C PRO A 280 8.36 17.83 -1.40
N PRO A 281 8.12 19.15 -1.28
CA PRO A 281 6.80 19.73 -1.53
C PRO A 281 6.34 19.52 -2.98
N ASP A 282 7.26 19.60 -3.96
CA ASP A 282 6.97 19.44 -5.39
C ASP A 282 6.70 18.00 -5.84
N PHE A 283 6.83 17.01 -4.95
CA PHE A 283 6.54 15.62 -5.25
C PHE A 283 5.03 15.36 -5.19
N PHE A 284 4.45 14.99 -6.33
CA PHE A 284 3.10 14.40 -6.38
C PHE A 284 3.05 13.09 -5.58
N TYR A 285 1.90 12.80 -4.96
CA TYR A 285 1.64 11.60 -4.17
C TYR A 285 2.10 10.28 -4.83
N PHE A 286 1.89 10.12 -6.14
CA PHE A 286 2.30 8.91 -6.89
C PHE A 286 3.82 8.79 -7.10
N SER A 287 4.57 9.89 -6.96
CA SER A 287 6.04 9.97 -7.03
C SER A 287 6.73 9.83 -5.67
N ASP A 288 5.99 9.74 -4.57
CA ASP A 288 6.61 9.55 -3.24
C ASP A 288 7.34 8.20 -3.15
N PHE A 289 8.23 8.04 -2.18
CA PHE A 289 8.93 6.78 -1.92
C PHE A 289 8.07 5.85 -1.05
N GLU A 290 8.15 4.54 -1.31
CA GLU A 290 7.71 3.55 -0.34
C GLU A 290 8.82 3.32 0.69
N ARG A 291 8.55 3.62 1.97
CA ARG A 291 9.53 3.57 3.06
C ARG A 291 9.15 2.52 4.12
N HIS A 292 10.12 1.69 4.49
CA HIS A 292 10.00 0.66 5.54
C HIS A 292 9.41 1.18 6.87
N ASN A 293 9.85 2.37 7.33
CA ASN A 293 9.34 3.04 8.53
C ASN A 293 7.81 3.11 8.54
N ALA A 294 7.19 3.43 7.40
CA ALA A 294 5.76 3.63 7.32
C ALA A 294 4.98 2.32 7.40
N GLU A 295 5.48 1.21 6.85
CA GLU A 295 4.82 -0.10 7.03
C GLU A 295 4.85 -0.57 8.49
N ILE A 296 5.97 -0.37 9.18
CA ILE A 296 6.13 -0.74 10.60
C ILE A 296 5.23 0.15 11.46
N ALA A 297 5.30 1.47 11.27
CA ALA A 297 4.50 2.43 12.02
C ALA A 297 3.00 2.28 11.76
N ALA A 298 2.59 1.99 10.51
CA ALA A 298 1.20 1.72 10.14
C ALA A 298 0.62 0.54 10.92
N PHE A 299 1.34 -0.58 11.02
CA PHE A 299 0.90 -1.73 11.82
C PHE A 299 0.73 -1.38 13.30
N HIS A 300 1.68 -0.65 13.89
CA HIS A 300 1.56 -0.25 15.29
C HIS A 300 0.45 0.79 15.53
N LEU A 301 0.22 1.73 14.60
CA LEU A 301 -0.88 2.69 14.66
C LEU A 301 -2.23 2.00 14.53
N ASP A 302 -2.38 1.07 13.58
CA ASP A 302 -3.58 0.24 13.39
C ASP A 302 -3.91 -0.62 14.62
N ARG A 303 -2.87 -1.18 15.29
CA ARG A 303 -3.00 -1.89 16.57
C ARG A 303 -3.39 -0.94 17.72
N ILE A 304 -2.85 0.28 17.76
CA ILE A 304 -3.16 1.30 18.78
C ILE A 304 -4.57 1.85 18.62
N LEU A 305 -5.08 1.97 17.39
CA LEU A 305 -6.46 2.38 17.10
C LEU A 305 -7.47 1.22 17.24
N ASP A 306 -7.02 0.03 17.63
CA ASP A 306 -7.80 -1.22 17.76
C ASP A 306 -8.50 -1.67 16.46
N PHE A 307 -8.12 -1.14 15.30
CA PHE A 307 -8.66 -1.51 13.99
C PHE A 307 -8.30 -2.96 13.63
N ARG A 308 -7.05 -3.37 13.85
CA ARG A 308 -6.53 -4.74 13.58
C ARG A 308 -6.72 -5.17 12.12
N ARG A 309 -6.38 -4.29 11.16
CA ARG A 309 -6.58 -4.45 9.70
C ARG A 309 -5.28 -4.47 8.89
N VAL A 310 -4.14 -4.14 9.49
CA VAL A 310 -2.80 -4.21 8.85
C VAL A 310 -2.11 -5.55 9.18
N PRO A 311 -1.54 -6.31 8.22
CA PRO A 311 -0.77 -7.52 8.51
C PRO A 311 0.43 -7.23 9.44
N PRO A 312 0.85 -8.15 10.33
CA PRO A 312 1.97 -7.91 11.24
C PRO A 312 3.27 -7.54 10.51
N VAL A 313 3.88 -6.42 10.89
CA VAL A 313 5.13 -5.92 10.28
C VAL A 313 6.22 -5.74 11.34
N ALA A 314 7.43 -6.22 11.06
CA ALA A 314 8.62 -5.97 11.88
C ALA A 314 9.78 -5.38 11.06
N GLY A 315 10.64 -4.59 11.69
CA GLY A 315 11.89 -4.12 11.08
C GLY A 315 13.01 -5.16 11.22
N ARG A 316 13.85 -5.30 10.20
CA ARG A 316 15.02 -6.20 10.22
C ARG A 316 16.21 -5.56 9.51
N LEU A 317 17.39 -5.74 10.10
CA LEU A 317 18.66 -5.51 9.42
C LEU A 317 19.07 -6.79 8.69
N VAL A 318 19.11 -6.75 7.37
CA VAL A 318 19.32 -7.90 6.49
C VAL A 318 20.72 -7.84 5.87
N ASN A 319 21.49 -8.92 5.93
CA ASN A 319 22.74 -9.03 5.19
C ASN A 319 22.44 -9.29 3.71
N MET A 320 22.67 -8.28 2.87
CA MET A 320 22.35 -8.26 1.44
C MET A 320 23.06 -9.37 0.66
N THR A 321 24.24 -9.77 1.13
CA THR A 321 25.03 -10.87 0.57
C THR A 321 24.34 -12.20 0.85
N ARG A 322 24.27 -12.60 2.12
CA ARG A 322 23.88 -13.95 2.57
C ARG A 322 22.37 -14.20 2.61
N GLU A 323 21.57 -13.15 2.80
CA GLU A 323 20.11 -13.25 2.99
C GLU A 323 19.32 -12.70 1.80
N ILE A 324 19.98 -12.17 0.77
CA ILE A 324 19.32 -11.75 -0.49
C ILE A 324 20.04 -12.33 -1.72
N ARG A 325 21.28 -11.93 -1.98
CA ARG A 325 22.01 -12.25 -3.21
C ARG A 325 22.31 -13.75 -3.35
N ASP A 326 22.80 -14.38 -2.28
CA ASP A 326 23.30 -15.75 -2.31
C ASP A 326 22.17 -16.80 -2.15
N VAL A 327 20.95 -16.35 -1.82
CA VAL A 327 19.74 -17.19 -1.63
C VAL A 327 18.63 -16.90 -2.65
N THR A 328 18.87 -16.06 -3.66
CA THR A 328 17.90 -15.85 -4.74
C THR A 328 18.18 -16.71 -5.97
N ARG A 329 17.13 -17.36 -6.49
CA ARG A 329 17.15 -18.00 -7.81
C ARG A 329 16.65 -17.07 -8.92
N ASP A 330 16.19 -15.87 -8.57
CA ASP A 330 15.70 -14.86 -9.51
C ASP A 330 16.87 -14.19 -10.25
N LYS A 331 17.10 -14.63 -11.48
CA LYS A 331 18.15 -14.09 -12.37
C LYS A 331 17.99 -12.61 -12.68
N LYS A 332 16.78 -12.02 -12.59
CA LYS A 332 16.57 -10.59 -12.79
C LYS A 332 17.12 -9.82 -11.59
N LEU A 333 16.69 -10.18 -10.38
CA LEU A 333 17.16 -9.59 -9.14
C LEU A 333 18.69 -9.73 -8.99
N TRP A 334 19.20 -10.96 -9.13
CA TRP A 334 20.62 -11.29 -8.95
C TRP A 334 21.55 -10.46 -9.84
N ARG A 335 21.17 -10.24 -11.12
CA ARG A 335 21.97 -9.46 -12.08
C ARG A 335 22.10 -7.98 -11.74
N THR A 336 21.28 -7.45 -10.82
CA THR A 336 21.36 -6.04 -10.41
C THR A 336 22.34 -5.78 -9.27
N PHE A 337 22.96 -6.83 -8.70
CA PHE A 337 23.97 -6.67 -7.66
C PHE A 337 25.31 -6.20 -8.22
N PHE A 338 25.92 -5.20 -7.57
CA PHE A 338 27.23 -4.67 -7.92
C PHE A 338 27.97 -4.15 -6.67
N ILE A 339 29.27 -3.89 -6.81
CA ILE A 339 30.08 -3.21 -5.79
C ILE A 339 30.23 -1.74 -6.21
N SER A 340 29.88 -0.83 -5.31
CA SER A 340 30.03 0.62 -5.52
C SER A 340 31.49 1.07 -5.45
N PRO A 341 31.84 2.26 -5.96
CA PRO A 341 33.18 2.85 -5.78
C PRO A 341 33.61 3.04 -4.31
N ALA A 342 32.64 3.08 -3.38
CA ALA A 342 32.88 3.10 -1.93
C ALA A 342 33.07 1.70 -1.31
N ASN A 343 33.21 0.66 -2.14
CA ASN A 343 33.35 -0.75 -1.75
C ASN A 343 32.15 -1.34 -0.96
N ASN A 344 30.97 -0.72 -1.06
CA ASN A 344 29.73 -1.25 -0.50
C ASN A 344 28.99 -2.12 -1.53
N VAL A 345 28.28 -3.15 -1.04
CA VAL A 345 27.37 -3.98 -1.84
C VAL A 345 26.09 -3.21 -2.13
N CYS A 346 25.67 -3.17 -3.40
CA CYS A 346 24.50 -2.45 -3.86
C CYS A 346 23.63 -3.31 -4.80
N PHE A 347 22.33 -3.03 -4.87
CA PHE A 347 21.40 -3.59 -5.85
C PHE A 347 20.21 -2.67 -6.11
N TYR A 348 19.47 -2.88 -7.20
CA TYR A 348 18.31 -2.02 -7.54
C TYR A 348 17.07 -2.79 -8.04
N GLY A 349 17.20 -4.07 -8.44
CA GLY A 349 16.09 -4.88 -8.95
C GLY A 349 15.48 -4.36 -10.27
N GLU A 350 14.31 -4.86 -10.61
CA GLU A 350 13.57 -4.55 -11.84
C GLU A 350 12.10 -4.22 -11.48
N CYS A 351 11.79 -2.93 -11.40
CA CYS A 351 10.45 -2.39 -11.16
C CYS A 351 10.26 -1.08 -11.95
N SER A 352 9.08 -0.47 -11.92
CA SER A 352 8.80 0.69 -12.78
C SER A 352 9.33 2.04 -12.24
N TYR A 353 9.37 2.24 -10.92
CA TYR A 353 9.84 3.48 -10.28
C TYR A 353 11.04 3.21 -9.36
N TYR A 354 12.12 3.97 -9.54
CA TYR A 354 13.31 3.92 -8.67
C TYR A 354 13.98 2.53 -8.58
N CYS A 355 14.04 1.81 -9.71
CA CYS A 355 14.78 0.56 -9.90
C CYS A 355 15.82 0.73 -11.03
N SER A 356 16.87 1.49 -10.73
CA SER A 356 17.99 1.80 -11.62
C SER A 356 19.26 2.08 -10.80
N THR A 357 20.43 2.08 -11.43
CA THR A 357 21.72 2.26 -10.74
C THR A 357 21.80 3.57 -9.95
N GLU A 358 21.21 4.66 -10.46
CA GLU A 358 21.16 5.95 -9.77
C GLU A 358 20.18 6.01 -8.58
N HIS A 359 19.36 4.98 -8.39
CA HIS A 359 18.51 4.77 -7.21
C HIS A 359 18.87 3.47 -6.46
N ALA A 360 20.09 2.97 -6.63
CA ALA A 360 20.53 1.72 -6.04
C ALA A 360 20.57 1.78 -4.50
N LEU A 361 20.17 0.66 -3.91
CA LEU A 361 20.13 0.43 -2.49
C LEU A 361 21.46 -0.18 -2.08
N CYS A 362 22.22 0.53 -1.26
CA CYS A 362 23.59 0.15 -0.85
C CYS A 362 23.66 -0.07 0.66
N GLY A 363 24.35 -1.14 1.07
CA GLY A 363 24.65 -1.39 2.47
C GLY A 363 25.86 -0.59 2.98
N LYS A 364 26.23 -0.81 4.25
CA LYS A 364 27.46 -0.28 4.85
C LYS A 364 28.17 -1.34 5.72
N PRO A 365 28.99 -2.25 5.15
CA PRO A 365 29.25 -2.42 3.72
C PRO A 365 28.18 -3.24 2.99
N ASP A 366 27.52 -4.18 3.66
CA ASP A 366 26.63 -5.18 3.03
C ASP A 366 25.36 -5.48 3.83
N GLN A 367 25.02 -4.68 4.84
CA GLN A 367 23.75 -4.75 5.56
C GLN A 367 22.81 -3.61 5.17
N ILE A 368 21.53 -3.91 5.00
CA ILE A 368 20.47 -2.93 4.73
C ILE A 368 19.29 -3.13 5.68
N GLU A 369 18.70 -2.04 6.13
CA GLU A 369 17.46 -2.04 6.92
C GLU A 369 16.24 -2.16 6.00
N GLY A 370 15.19 -2.84 6.48
CA GLY A 370 13.89 -2.85 5.82
C GLY A 370 12.79 -3.39 6.73
N SER A 371 11.56 -3.33 6.23
CA SER A 371 10.38 -3.89 6.90
C SER A 371 10.04 -5.24 6.28
N LEU A 372 9.61 -6.18 7.12
CA LEU A 372 9.05 -7.46 6.74
C LEU A 372 7.59 -7.50 7.17
N ALA A 373 6.67 -7.40 6.21
CA ALA A 373 5.25 -7.58 6.45
C ALA A 373 4.88 -9.06 6.25
N ALA A 374 4.29 -9.71 7.26
CA ALA A 374 3.83 -11.09 7.15
C ALA A 374 2.89 -11.25 5.95
N PHE A 375 3.08 -12.32 5.15
CA PHE A 375 2.16 -12.60 4.06
C PHE A 375 0.76 -12.93 4.61
N LEU A 376 -0.25 -12.39 3.93
CA LEU A 376 -1.61 -12.92 3.99
C LEU A 376 -1.66 -14.32 3.33
N PRO A 377 -2.71 -15.11 3.61
CA PRO A 377 -2.84 -16.41 2.98
C PRO A 377 -2.85 -16.34 1.45
N ASP A 378 -2.44 -17.43 0.82
CA ASP A 378 -2.37 -17.57 -0.63
C ASP A 378 -3.75 -17.36 -1.27
N LEU A 379 -3.81 -16.66 -2.41
CA LEU A 379 -5.06 -16.30 -3.10
C LEU A 379 -5.84 -17.51 -3.62
N ASN A 380 -5.20 -18.68 -3.77
CA ASN A 380 -5.87 -19.93 -4.11
C ASN A 380 -6.68 -20.50 -2.93
N LEU A 381 -6.30 -20.16 -1.68
CA LEU A 381 -6.95 -20.62 -0.45
C LEU A 381 -7.90 -19.56 0.11
N ALA A 382 -7.47 -18.30 0.16
CA ALA A 382 -8.28 -17.16 0.59
C ALA A 382 -8.27 -16.07 -0.49
N LYS A 383 -9.21 -16.17 -1.42
CA LYS A 383 -9.42 -15.13 -2.43
C LYS A 383 -9.71 -13.78 -1.76
N ARG A 384 -9.10 -12.73 -2.31
CA ARG A 384 -9.31 -11.34 -1.91
C ARG A 384 -9.87 -10.55 -3.07
N LYS A 385 -10.90 -9.75 -2.79
CA LYS A 385 -11.53 -8.86 -3.76
C LYS A 385 -10.91 -7.47 -3.62
N THR A 386 -10.28 -7.00 -4.70
CA THR A 386 -9.79 -5.63 -4.80
C THR A 386 -10.92 -4.69 -5.20
N TRP A 387 -11.11 -3.62 -4.45
CA TRP A 387 -12.10 -2.58 -4.70
C TRP A 387 -11.40 -1.26 -5.02
N ARG A 388 -11.96 -0.48 -5.93
CA ARG A 388 -11.52 0.90 -6.19
C ARG A 388 -12.11 1.82 -5.12
N ASN A 389 -11.27 2.59 -4.45
CA ASN A 389 -11.73 3.63 -3.54
C ASN A 389 -12.52 4.70 -4.34
N PRO A 390 -13.72 5.14 -3.93
CA PRO A 390 -14.43 6.25 -4.59
C PRO A 390 -13.57 7.51 -4.61
N TRP A 391 -12.94 7.85 -3.48
CA TRP A 391 -12.02 8.98 -3.31
C TRP A 391 -10.60 8.73 -3.84
N ARG A 392 -10.43 7.74 -4.72
CA ARG A 392 -9.18 7.57 -5.46
C ARG A 392 -8.84 8.87 -6.21
N ARG A 393 -7.65 9.41 -5.96
CA ARG A 393 -7.08 10.56 -6.70
C ARG A 393 -6.99 10.30 -8.21
N SER A 394 -6.78 11.35 -9.01
CA SER A 394 -6.74 11.22 -10.47
C SER A 394 -5.54 10.41 -11.01
N TYR A 395 -4.41 10.38 -10.30
CA TYR A 395 -3.10 9.92 -10.78
C TYR A 395 -2.62 10.67 -12.02
N HIS A 396 -3.00 11.96 -12.13
CA HIS A 396 -2.67 12.79 -13.28
C HIS A 396 -2.43 14.25 -12.86
N LYS A 397 -1.28 14.81 -13.27
CA LYS A 397 -0.76 16.13 -12.83
C LYS A 397 -1.70 17.33 -13.03
N ARG A 398 -2.68 17.24 -13.93
CA ARG A 398 -3.56 18.35 -14.36
C ARG A 398 -5.05 18.04 -14.30
N LYS A 399 -5.45 16.78 -14.04
CA LYS A 399 -6.85 16.38 -14.03
C LYS A 399 -7.27 16.24 -12.57
N LYS A 400 -8.33 16.94 -12.18
CA LYS A 400 -8.98 16.72 -10.89
C LYS A 400 -9.79 15.41 -10.89
N ALA A 401 -9.93 14.79 -9.73
CA ALA A 401 -10.91 13.74 -9.50
C ALA A 401 -12.32 14.34 -9.32
N GLU A 402 -13.37 13.52 -9.42
CA GLU A 402 -14.77 13.99 -9.29
C GLU A 402 -15.04 14.59 -7.90
N TRP A 403 -14.60 13.91 -6.83
CA TRP A 403 -14.70 14.40 -5.46
C TRP A 403 -13.90 15.68 -5.17
N GLU A 404 -12.95 16.10 -6.04
CA GLU A 404 -12.20 17.37 -5.91
C GLU A 404 -12.93 18.56 -6.56
N VAL A 405 -14.08 18.32 -7.20
CA VAL A 405 -14.92 19.36 -7.84
C VAL A 405 -16.36 19.34 -7.36
N ASP A 406 -16.86 18.19 -6.90
CA ASP A 406 -18.20 18.03 -6.35
C ASP A 406 -18.16 17.99 -4.80
N PRO A 407 -18.76 18.96 -4.09
CA PRO A 407 -18.79 19.00 -2.63
C PRO A 407 -19.78 18.00 -2.01
N ASP A 408 -20.74 17.50 -2.80
CA ASP A 408 -21.84 16.63 -2.37
C ASP A 408 -21.65 15.19 -2.90
N TYR A 409 -20.48 14.89 -3.49
CA TYR A 409 -20.07 13.60 -4.05
C TYR A 409 -20.39 12.37 -3.17
N CYS A 410 -20.33 12.49 -1.84
CA CYS A 410 -20.64 11.36 -0.98
C CYS A 410 -22.12 10.93 -1.06
N ASP A 411 -23.04 11.80 -1.47
CA ASP A 411 -24.46 11.44 -1.58
C ASP A 411 -24.75 10.55 -2.78
N GLU A 412 -23.94 10.62 -3.85
CA GLU A 412 -23.92 9.60 -4.91
C GLU A 412 -23.26 8.30 -4.39
N VAL A 413 -22.16 8.41 -3.63
CA VAL A 413 -21.47 7.23 -3.07
C VAL A 413 -22.38 6.45 -2.12
N LYS A 414 -23.14 7.11 -1.24
CA LYS A 414 -24.15 6.52 -0.33
C LYS A 414 -25.25 5.75 -1.07
N GLN A 415 -25.45 5.98 -2.37
CA GLN A 415 -26.43 5.28 -3.20
C GLN A 415 -25.80 4.18 -4.07
N THR A 416 -24.48 4.07 -4.08
CA THR A 416 -23.72 3.19 -4.99
C THR A 416 -23.28 1.90 -4.27
N PRO A 417 -23.69 0.70 -4.73
CA PRO A 417 -23.20 -0.55 -4.16
C PRO A 417 -21.68 -0.70 -4.28
N PRO A 418 -20.95 -1.15 -3.23
CA PRO A 418 -21.45 -1.73 -1.98
C PRO A 418 -21.58 -0.73 -0.81
N TYR A 419 -21.56 0.58 -1.07
CA TYR A 419 -21.54 1.63 -0.05
C TYR A 419 -22.93 2.02 0.46
N ASP A 420 -23.98 1.52 -0.18
CA ASP A 420 -25.39 1.74 0.16
C ASP A 420 -25.87 0.88 1.36
N ARG A 421 -25.07 -0.09 1.81
CA ARG A 421 -25.45 -1.11 2.80
C ARG A 421 -24.29 -1.51 3.71
N GLY A 422 -24.63 -2.11 4.85
CA GLY A 422 -23.68 -2.73 5.76
C GLY A 422 -22.76 -1.71 6.44
N THR A 423 -21.57 -2.16 6.84
CA THR A 423 -20.55 -1.31 7.49
C THR A 423 -19.69 -0.53 6.51
N ARG A 424 -19.75 -0.82 5.19
CA ARG A 424 -18.68 -0.49 4.24
C ARG A 424 -18.30 0.99 4.17
N LEU A 425 -19.27 1.89 4.28
CA LEU A 425 -18.98 3.33 4.27
C LEU A 425 -18.24 3.77 5.55
N LEU A 426 -18.58 3.18 6.71
CA LEU A 426 -17.89 3.40 7.98
C LEU A 426 -16.48 2.80 7.96
N ASP A 427 -16.30 1.62 7.37
CA ASP A 427 -14.98 1.01 7.17
C ASP A 427 -14.05 1.92 6.34
N ILE A 428 -14.59 2.68 5.39
CA ILE A 428 -13.84 3.73 4.66
C ILE A 428 -13.53 4.93 5.56
N MET A 429 -14.41 5.34 6.47
CA MET A 429 -14.13 6.45 7.39
C MET A 429 -12.97 6.11 8.34
N ASP A 430 -12.95 4.90 8.90
CA ASP A 430 -11.81 4.39 9.69
C ASP A 430 -10.50 4.43 8.89
N MET A 431 -10.52 3.88 7.67
CA MET A 431 -9.36 3.86 6.77
C MET A 431 -8.90 5.28 6.40
N THR A 432 -9.85 6.22 6.25
CA THR A 432 -9.58 7.63 5.94
C THR A 432 -8.89 8.33 7.11
N VAL A 433 -9.36 8.11 8.34
CA VAL A 433 -8.71 8.63 9.56
C VAL A 433 -7.32 8.02 9.73
N PHE A 434 -7.19 6.72 9.51
CA PHE A 434 -5.91 6.01 9.54
C PHE A 434 -4.90 6.59 8.54
N ASP A 435 -5.30 6.75 7.27
CA ASP A 435 -4.43 7.30 6.24
C ASP A 435 -4.09 8.78 6.50
N PHE A 436 -5.01 9.59 7.04
CA PHE A 436 -4.72 10.98 7.41
C PHE A 436 -3.67 11.08 8.52
N LEU A 437 -3.79 10.29 9.59
CA LEU A 437 -2.82 10.25 10.70
C LEU A 437 -1.40 9.86 10.25
N MET A 438 -1.27 9.22 9.09
CA MET A 438 0.01 8.88 8.46
C MET A 438 0.40 9.82 7.31
N GLY A 439 -0.47 10.73 6.86
CA GLY A 439 -0.27 11.48 5.61
C GLY A 439 -0.26 10.60 4.34
N ASN A 440 -0.83 9.40 4.37
CA ASN A 440 -0.83 8.47 3.23
C ASN A 440 -1.87 8.85 2.16
N MET A 441 -1.41 9.49 1.09
CA MET A 441 -2.26 9.97 0.00
C MET A 441 -2.64 8.91 -1.06
N ASP A 442 -2.07 7.70 -1.00
CA ASP A 442 -2.05 6.75 -2.13
C ASP A 442 -3.09 5.61 -2.01
N ARG A 443 -4.14 5.76 -1.19
CA ARG A 443 -5.20 4.75 -0.98
C ARG A 443 -6.17 4.64 -2.17
N HIS A 444 -5.65 4.24 -3.34
CA HIS A 444 -6.41 4.11 -4.58
C HIS A 444 -7.27 2.85 -4.68
N HIS A 445 -6.85 1.79 -3.98
CA HIS A 445 -7.58 0.54 -3.85
C HIS A 445 -7.56 0.08 -2.39
N TYR A 446 -8.49 -0.81 -2.08
CA TYR A 446 -8.52 -1.55 -0.83
C TYR A 446 -8.94 -3.00 -1.10
N GLU A 447 -8.66 -3.92 -0.17
CA GLU A 447 -8.99 -5.34 -0.33
C GLU A 447 -9.95 -5.81 0.77
N THR A 448 -10.79 -6.80 0.45
CA THR A 448 -11.58 -7.57 1.42
C THR A 448 -11.42 -9.07 1.14
N PHE A 449 -11.63 -9.94 2.13
CA PHE A 449 -11.72 -11.39 1.87
C PHE A 449 -13.04 -11.72 1.17
N GLU A 450 -12.97 -12.45 0.05
CA GLU A 450 -14.14 -12.75 -0.78
C GLU A 450 -15.14 -13.66 -0.03
N LYS A 451 -14.64 -14.59 0.81
CA LYS A 451 -15.44 -15.51 1.63
C LYS A 451 -16.48 -14.78 2.50
N PHE A 452 -16.11 -13.64 3.07
CA PHE A 452 -16.99 -12.89 3.98
C PHE A 452 -17.97 -11.96 3.23
N GLY A 453 -17.87 -11.82 1.91
CA GLY A 453 -18.78 -11.00 1.11
C GLY A 453 -18.53 -9.50 1.29
N ASN A 454 -19.60 -8.73 1.51
CA ASN A 454 -19.52 -7.26 1.66
C ASN A 454 -19.34 -6.81 3.12
N ASP A 455 -19.96 -7.52 4.07
CA ASP A 455 -19.97 -7.20 5.49
C ASP A 455 -18.76 -7.80 6.20
N THR A 456 -17.60 -7.15 5.99
CA THR A 456 -16.28 -7.53 6.49
C THR A 456 -15.38 -6.29 6.51
N PHE A 457 -14.39 -6.28 7.40
CA PHE A 457 -13.40 -5.20 7.46
C PHE A 457 -12.62 -5.04 6.14
N ILE A 458 -12.08 -3.84 5.94
CA ILE A 458 -11.16 -3.49 4.85
C ILE A 458 -9.72 -3.78 5.27
N ILE A 459 -8.94 -4.51 4.45
CA ILE A 459 -7.54 -4.81 4.74
C ILE A 459 -6.65 -3.60 4.36
N HIS A 460 -5.89 -3.09 5.33
CA HIS A 460 -5.00 -1.93 5.18
C HIS A 460 -3.61 -2.35 4.66
N LEU A 461 -3.47 -2.52 3.34
CA LEU A 461 -2.23 -2.95 2.66
C LEU A 461 -1.43 -1.79 2.04
N ASP A 462 -0.14 -2.01 1.76
CA ASP A 462 0.74 -1.05 1.06
C ASP A 462 0.74 0.37 1.68
N ASN A 463 1.04 0.45 2.98
CA ASN A 463 1.02 1.70 3.76
C ASN A 463 2.30 2.54 3.62
N GLY A 464 3.28 2.05 2.85
CA GLY A 464 4.65 2.56 2.75
C GLY A 464 4.82 4.01 2.28
N ARG A 465 3.77 4.69 1.80
CA ARG A 465 3.81 6.12 1.45
C ARG A 465 3.39 7.05 2.59
N GLY A 466 2.95 6.52 3.73
CA GLY A 466 2.78 7.30 4.96
C GLY A 466 4.11 7.84 5.51
N PHE A 467 4.02 8.68 6.55
CA PHE A 467 5.13 9.27 7.30
C PHE A 467 6.23 9.91 6.42
N GLY A 468 5.81 10.51 5.30
CA GLY A 468 6.71 11.21 4.38
C GLY A 468 6.91 12.67 4.70
N LYS A 469 5.95 13.30 5.36
CA LYS A 469 6.01 14.69 5.80
C LYS A 469 5.53 14.75 7.25
N HIS A 470 6.35 15.30 8.13
CA HIS A 470 6.05 15.54 9.54
C HIS A 470 5.80 17.02 9.84
N SER A 471 6.08 17.92 8.89
CA SER A 471 5.79 19.36 8.98
C SER A 471 4.54 19.81 8.21
N HIS A 472 3.79 18.87 7.62
CA HIS A 472 2.61 19.14 6.77
C HIS A 472 1.49 18.11 6.96
N ASP A 473 0.29 18.59 7.31
CA ASP A 473 -0.93 17.79 7.40
C ASP A 473 -1.72 17.86 6.09
N GLU A 474 -1.87 16.72 5.40
CA GLU A 474 -2.57 16.68 4.11
C GLU A 474 -4.09 16.55 4.27
N LEU A 475 -4.75 17.70 4.46
CA LEU A 475 -6.21 17.77 4.64
C LEU A 475 -7.02 17.14 3.49
N SER A 476 -6.48 17.05 2.26
CA SER A 476 -7.21 16.37 1.17
C SER A 476 -7.41 14.87 1.40
N ILE A 477 -6.73 14.25 2.38
CA ILE A 477 -7.02 12.87 2.80
C ILE A 477 -8.34 12.81 3.58
N LEU A 478 -8.69 13.80 4.41
CA LEU A 478 -9.92 13.81 5.22
C LEU A 478 -11.21 14.13 4.43
N VAL A 479 -11.11 14.42 3.13
CA VAL A 479 -12.28 14.79 2.30
C VAL A 479 -13.42 13.76 2.32
N PRO A 480 -13.20 12.42 2.33
CA PRO A 480 -14.28 11.44 2.49
C PRO A 480 -15.09 11.69 3.77
N LEU A 481 -14.41 11.90 4.89
CA LEU A 481 -15.05 12.16 6.18
C LEU A 481 -15.82 13.50 6.15
N SER A 482 -15.21 14.56 5.61
CA SER A 482 -15.85 15.88 5.55
C SER A 482 -17.04 15.95 4.58
N GLN A 483 -17.08 15.09 3.54
CA GLN A 483 -18.21 15.00 2.61
C GLN A 483 -19.32 14.09 3.16
N CYS A 484 -18.97 12.93 3.74
CA CYS A 484 -19.96 11.96 4.18
C CYS A 484 -20.63 12.31 5.51
N CYS A 485 -19.90 12.97 6.42
CA CYS A 485 -20.39 13.34 7.75
C CYS A 485 -20.83 14.81 7.84
N ARG A 486 -21.27 15.42 6.73
CA ARG A 486 -22.00 16.69 6.76
C ARG A 486 -23.35 16.42 7.43
N SER A 487 -23.60 17.08 8.55
CA SER A 487 -24.97 17.20 9.06
C SER A 487 -25.73 18.14 8.14
N ASP A 488 -26.90 17.71 7.66
CA ASP A 488 -27.87 18.64 7.09
C ASP A 488 -28.32 19.59 8.22
N ILE A 489 -28.00 20.88 8.07
CA ILE A 489 -28.35 21.97 9.01
C ILE A 489 -29.39 22.87 8.32
#